data_AF-A0A0Q4Y981-F1
#
_entry.id   AF-A0A0Q4Y981-F1
#
_cell.length_a   1.000
_cell.length_b   1.000
_cell.length_c   1.000
_cell.angle_alpha   90.00
_cell.angle_beta   90.00
_cell.angle_gamma   90.00
#
_symmetry.space_group_name_H-M   'P 1'
#
loop_
_entity.id
_entity.type
_entity.pdbx_description
1 polymer ?
#
loop_
_entity_poly.entity_id
_entity_poly.type
_entity_poly.pdbx_seq_one_letter_code
_entity_poly.pdbx_strand_id
1 'polypeptide(L)'
;MNAKIDRPVDVARLLVSQGVSLKRAHAFLQRIAAGDMVAAQMWSEDSGALVARFSELGIQAVELRIPEVSPKEIRTRMNLSQPDFATAFGFELDTVQNWDQGRNRPDASARILLAIIARHPSIVEAVLAQRDDTGVEPH
;
A
#
# COMPACT_ATOMS: atom_id res chain seq x y z
N MET A 1 -24.64 -5.07 -0.08
CA MET A 1 -25.42 -3.88 -0.49
C MET A 1 -24.54 -3.09 -1.46
N ASN A 2 -24.96 -2.86 -2.70
CA ASN A 2 -24.20 -2.01 -3.64
C ASN A 2 -24.19 -0.58 -3.10
N ALA A 3 -23.01 0.00 -2.92
CA ALA A 3 -22.88 1.41 -2.58
C ALA A 3 -23.32 2.24 -3.79
N LYS A 4 -24.39 3.02 -3.64
CA LYS A 4 -24.87 3.89 -4.72
C LYS A 4 -23.97 5.11 -4.77
N ILE A 5 -23.27 5.31 -5.89
CA ILE A 5 -22.54 6.56 -6.15
C ILE A 5 -23.58 7.61 -6.53
N ASP A 6 -23.71 8.66 -5.73
CA ASP A 6 -24.74 9.70 -5.94
C ASP A 6 -24.49 10.53 -7.20
N ARG A 7 -23.22 10.76 -7.56
CA ARG A 7 -22.82 11.64 -8.67
C ARG A 7 -21.83 10.96 -9.63
N PRO A 8 -22.23 9.87 -10.32
CA PRO A 8 -21.29 9.03 -11.09
C PRO A 8 -20.69 9.77 -12.31
N VAL A 9 -21.43 10.68 -12.93
CA VAL A 9 -20.93 11.47 -14.07
C VAL A 9 -19.85 12.45 -13.65
N ASP A 10 -19.99 13.07 -12.47
CA ASP A 10 -19.00 14.03 -11.96
C ASP A 10 -17.71 13.31 -11.56
N VAL A 11 -17.82 12.13 -10.97
CA VAL A 11 -16.66 11.26 -10.69
C VAL A 11 -15.97 10.83 -12.00
N ALA A 12 -16.73 10.45 -13.04
CA ALA A 12 -16.16 10.13 -14.35
C ALA A 12 -15.41 11.32 -14.97
N ARG A 13 -15.99 12.52 -14.90
CA ARG A 13 -15.36 13.75 -15.41
C ARG A 13 -14.07 14.07 -14.67
N LEU A 14 -14.06 13.94 -13.34
CA LEU A 14 -12.87 14.13 -12.53
C LEU A 14 -11.78 13.11 -12.89
N LEU A 15 -12.12 11.83 -13.04
CA LEU A 15 -11.17 10.80 -13.47
C LEU A 15 -10.58 11.14 -14.85
N VAL A 16 -11.41 11.55 -15.80
CA VAL A 16 -10.98 11.92 -17.16
C VAL A 16 -10.09 13.16 -17.16
N SER A 17 -10.41 14.17 -16.36
CA SER A 17 -9.56 15.38 -16.25
C SER A 17 -8.20 15.09 -15.60
N GLN A 18 -8.03 13.95 -14.93
CA GLN A 18 -6.75 13.50 -14.36
C GLN A 18 -6.01 12.48 -15.24
N GLY A 19 -6.44 12.29 -16.50
CA GLY A 19 -5.77 11.45 -17.48
C GLY A 19 -6.28 10.01 -17.58
N VAL A 20 -7.34 9.64 -16.84
CA VAL A 20 -7.98 8.32 -16.95
C VAL A 20 -8.87 8.29 -18.19
N SER A 21 -8.73 7.31 -19.08
CA SER A 21 -9.61 7.21 -20.24
C SER A 21 -11.07 6.96 -19.83
N LEU A 22 -12.04 7.42 -20.62
CA LEU A 22 -13.47 7.25 -20.32
C LEU A 22 -13.86 5.78 -20.08
N LYS A 23 -13.29 4.86 -20.87
CA LYS A 23 -13.52 3.41 -20.70
C LYS A 23 -13.03 2.92 -19.33
N ARG A 24 -11.85 3.38 -18.88
CA ARG A 24 -11.33 3.04 -17.56
C ARG A 24 -12.12 3.70 -16.44
N ALA A 25 -12.51 4.96 -16.60
CA ALA A 25 -13.35 5.67 -15.63
C ALA A 25 -14.69 4.94 -15.42
N HIS A 26 -15.33 4.47 -16.50
CA HIS A 26 -16.54 3.67 -16.39
C HIS A 26 -16.32 2.36 -15.63
N ALA A 27 -15.25 1.62 -15.96
CA ALA A 27 -14.90 0.38 -15.25
C ALA A 27 -14.62 0.63 -13.76
N PHE A 28 -13.99 1.75 -13.42
CA PHE A 28 -13.73 2.14 -12.03
C PHE A 28 -15.03 2.40 -11.27
N LEU A 29 -15.98 3.13 -11.87
CA LEU A 29 -17.28 3.38 -11.24
C LEU A 29 -18.05 2.09 -10.95
N GLN A 30 -18.03 1.12 -11.86
CA GLN A 30 -18.68 -0.18 -11.64
C GLN A 30 -18.06 -0.93 -10.46
N ARG A 31 -16.73 -0.94 -10.38
CA ARG A 31 -15.98 -1.58 -9.30
C ARG A 31 -16.20 -0.89 -7.95
N ILE A 32 -16.12 0.44 -7.93
CA ILE A 32 -16.40 1.23 -6.73
C ILE A 32 -17.84 1.01 -6.24
N ALA A 33 -18.83 0.96 -7.15
CA ALA A 33 -20.22 0.67 -6.78
C ALA A 33 -20.42 -0.75 -6.22
N ALA A 34 -19.56 -1.70 -6.62
CA ALA A 34 -19.52 -3.05 -6.07
C ALA A 34 -18.77 -3.14 -4.72
N GLY A 35 -18.16 -2.05 -4.25
CA GLY A 35 -17.39 -1.98 -3.01
C GLY A 35 -15.90 -2.25 -3.18
N ASP A 36 -15.40 -2.40 -4.41
CA ASP A 36 -13.98 -2.63 -4.66
C ASP A 36 -13.15 -1.36 -4.44
N MET A 37 -11.96 -1.53 -3.87
CA MET A 37 -10.90 -0.54 -3.98
C MET A 37 -10.29 -0.55 -5.39
N VAL A 38 -10.05 0.64 -5.94
CA VAL A 38 -9.47 0.83 -7.27
C VAL A 38 -8.21 1.68 -7.18
N ALA A 39 -7.10 1.14 -7.70
CA ALA A 39 -5.86 1.89 -7.87
C ALA A 39 -5.83 2.56 -9.26
N ALA A 40 -5.49 3.84 -9.29
CA ALA A 40 -5.41 4.63 -10.51
C ALA A 40 -4.19 5.56 -10.46
N GLN A 41 -3.41 5.57 -11.53
CA GLN A 41 -2.40 6.61 -11.74
C GLN A 41 -3.11 7.86 -12.26
N MET A 42 -2.85 8.99 -11.63
CA MET A 42 -3.49 10.27 -11.94
C MET A 42 -2.43 11.36 -12.05
N TRP A 43 -2.69 12.34 -12.91
CA TRP A 43 -1.87 13.55 -13.00
C TRP A 43 -2.46 14.61 -12.06
N SER A 44 -1.87 14.76 -10.87
CA SER A 44 -2.13 15.91 -10.00
C SER A 44 -0.82 16.42 -9.42
N GLU A 45 -0.65 17.73 -9.44
CA GLU A 45 0.42 18.42 -8.70
C GLU A 45 0.09 18.50 -7.20
N ASP A 46 -1.19 18.37 -6.84
CA ASP A 46 -1.70 18.36 -5.46
C ASP A 46 -2.63 17.16 -5.26
N SER A 47 -2.09 16.10 -4.67
CA SER A 47 -2.86 14.90 -4.33
C SER A 47 -3.90 15.15 -3.24
N GLY A 48 -3.64 16.09 -2.31
CA GLY A 48 -4.54 16.42 -1.22
C GLY A 48 -5.81 17.09 -1.71
N ALA A 49 -5.68 18.07 -2.61
CA ALA A 49 -6.82 18.69 -3.27
C ALA A 49 -7.66 17.67 -4.05
N LEU A 50 -7.01 16.74 -4.76
CA LEU A 50 -7.70 15.71 -5.53
C LEU A 50 -8.48 14.73 -4.62
N VAL A 51 -7.89 14.31 -3.50
CA VAL A 51 -8.57 13.48 -2.49
C VAL A 51 -9.78 14.20 -1.91
N ALA A 52 -9.67 15.50 -1.62
CA ALA A 52 -10.80 16.30 -1.15
C ALA A 52 -11.93 16.35 -2.19
N ARG A 53 -11.61 16.51 -3.49
CA ARG A 53 -12.60 16.47 -4.58
C ARG A 53 -13.32 15.14 -4.71
N PHE A 54 -12.61 14.02 -4.56
CA PHE A 54 -13.28 12.71 -4.52
C PHE A 54 -14.20 12.60 -3.31
N SER A 55 -13.78 13.10 -2.15
CA SER A 55 -14.56 13.08 -0.91
C SER A 55 -15.84 13.91 -1.03
N GLU A 56 -15.80 15.09 -1.69
CA GLU A 56 -16.98 15.90 -2.02
C GLU A 56 -18.00 15.16 -2.90
N LEU A 57 -17.55 14.17 -3.68
CA LEU A 57 -18.38 13.33 -4.54
C LEU A 57 -18.80 12.01 -3.85
N GLY A 58 -18.54 11.87 -2.54
CA GLY A 58 -18.86 10.67 -1.78
C GLY A 58 -17.92 9.49 -2.04
N ILE A 59 -16.76 9.73 -2.65
CA ILE A 59 -15.76 8.71 -2.93
C ILE A 59 -14.59 8.87 -1.96
N GLN A 60 -14.33 7.84 -1.15
CA GLN A 60 -13.11 7.78 -0.36
C GLN A 60 -11.92 7.52 -1.28
N ALA A 61 -10.93 8.41 -1.24
CA ALA A 61 -9.68 8.29 -1.97
C ALA A 61 -8.51 8.46 -1.01
N VAL A 62 -7.43 7.71 -1.25
CA VAL A 62 -6.18 7.85 -0.53
C VAL A 62 -5.04 7.90 -1.52
N GLU A 63 -4.04 8.74 -1.23
CA GLU A 63 -2.78 8.70 -1.96
C GLU A 63 -1.94 7.54 -1.44
N LEU A 64 -1.52 6.66 -2.35
CA LEU A 64 -0.58 5.59 -2.02
C LEU A 64 0.84 6.15 -2.01
N ARG A 65 1.40 6.30 -0.81
CA ARG A 65 2.79 6.72 -0.61
C ARG A 65 3.65 5.53 -0.20
N ILE A 66 4.80 5.38 -0.85
CA ILE A 66 5.79 4.38 -0.42
C ILE A 66 6.36 4.85 0.92
N PRO A 67 6.30 4.03 1.97
CA PRO A 67 6.75 4.46 3.29
C PRO A 67 8.27 4.68 3.30
N GLU A 68 8.70 5.72 4.01
CA GLU A 68 10.10 5.86 4.42
C GLU A 68 10.29 5.07 5.70
N VAL A 69 11.23 4.13 5.70
CA VAL A 69 11.47 3.21 6.82
C VAL A 69 12.95 3.04 7.08
N SER A 70 13.29 2.82 8.35
CA SER A 70 14.64 2.50 8.80
C SER A 70 14.72 1.02 9.17
N PRO A 71 15.39 0.16 8.36
CA PRO A 71 15.55 -1.26 8.67
C PRO A 71 16.17 -1.48 10.05
N LYS A 72 17.16 -0.65 10.40
CA LYS A 72 17.83 -0.69 11.69
C LYS A 72 16.87 -0.46 12.84
N GLU A 73 16.01 0.57 12.76
CA GLU A 73 15.04 0.87 13.81
C GLU A 73 13.97 -0.22 13.96
N ILE A 74 13.52 -0.78 12.83
CA ILE A 74 12.57 -1.90 12.85
C ILE A 74 13.20 -3.09 13.57
N ARG A 75 14.41 -3.48 13.16
CA ARG A 75 15.15 -4.59 13.73
C ARG A 75 15.46 -4.40 15.22
N THR A 76 15.91 -3.21 15.63
CA THR A 76 16.25 -2.95 17.04
C THR A 76 15.00 -2.97 17.93
N ARG A 77 13.87 -2.46 17.45
CA ARG A 77 12.58 -2.54 18.18
C ARG A 77 12.11 -3.98 18.38
N MET A 78 12.51 -4.90 17.50
CA MET A 78 12.23 -6.34 17.61
C MET A 78 13.27 -7.09 18.44
N ASN A 79 14.31 -6.40 18.94
CA ASN A 79 15.42 -7.00 19.68
C ASN A 79 16.13 -8.14 18.90
N LEU A 80 16.24 -8.01 17.57
CA LEU A 80 16.90 -8.99 16.72
C LEU A 80 18.30 -8.55 16.31
N SER A 81 19.23 -9.49 16.24
CA SER A 81 20.52 -9.27 15.58
C SER A 81 20.33 -9.14 14.06
N GLN A 82 21.35 -8.65 13.34
CA GLN A 82 21.29 -8.59 11.87
C GLN A 82 21.08 -9.98 11.23
N PRO A 83 21.81 -11.04 11.64
CA PRO A 83 21.55 -12.41 11.19
C PRO A 83 20.15 -12.92 11.52
N ASP A 84 19.65 -12.67 12.73
CA ASP A 84 18.33 -13.16 13.12
C ASP A 84 17.22 -12.46 12.33
N PHE A 85 17.36 -11.14 12.10
CA PHE A 85 16.42 -10.39 11.28
C PHE A 85 16.43 -10.83 9.82
N ALA A 86 17.61 -11.08 9.26
CA ALA A 86 17.77 -11.60 7.91
C ALA A 86 17.09 -12.98 7.79
N THR A 87 17.31 -13.86 8.76
CA THR A 87 16.74 -15.21 8.79
C THR A 87 15.22 -15.18 8.97
N ALA A 88 14.71 -14.38 9.92
CA ALA A 88 13.30 -14.32 10.25
C ALA A 88 12.43 -13.83 9.09
N PHE A 89 12.94 -12.90 8.28
CA PHE A 89 12.18 -12.24 7.22
C PHE A 89 12.68 -12.54 5.80
N GLY A 90 13.60 -13.49 5.66
CA GLY A 90 14.07 -13.97 4.35
C GLY A 90 14.91 -12.95 3.57
N PHE A 91 15.65 -12.09 4.26
CA PHE A 91 16.63 -11.20 3.63
C PHE A 91 18.02 -11.84 3.58
N GLU A 92 18.85 -11.41 2.63
CA GLU A 92 20.28 -11.68 2.70
C GLU A 92 20.92 -10.84 3.81
N LEU A 93 21.79 -11.46 4.60
CA LEU A 93 22.50 -10.78 5.70
C LEU A 93 23.27 -9.55 5.20
N ASP A 94 23.98 -9.67 4.09
CA ASP A 94 24.76 -8.57 3.50
C ASP A 94 23.87 -7.39 3.11
N THR A 95 22.66 -7.67 2.63
CA THR A 95 21.66 -6.64 2.33
C THR A 95 21.21 -5.90 3.59
N VAL A 96 20.88 -6.61 4.67
CA VAL A 96 20.52 -6.01 5.96
C VAL A 96 21.67 -5.16 6.52
N GLN A 97 22.91 -5.65 6.44
CA GLN A 97 24.08 -4.91 6.87
C GLN A 97 24.30 -3.63 6.05
N ASN A 98 24.14 -3.71 4.72
CA ASN A 98 24.28 -2.57 3.83
C ASN A 98 23.23 -1.48 4.14
N TRP A 99 22.00 -1.88 4.43
CA TRP A 99 20.95 -0.94 4.82
C TRP A 99 21.21 -0.31 6.19
N ASP A 100 21.52 -1.11 7.20
CA ASP A 100 21.74 -0.62 8.57
C ASP A 100 22.94 0.34 8.70
N GLN A 101 23.93 0.17 7.82
CA GLN A 101 25.12 1.01 7.75
C GLN A 101 24.95 2.19 6.78
N GLY A 102 23.79 2.30 6.13
CA GLY A 102 23.48 3.38 5.19
C GLY A 102 24.26 3.34 3.89
N ARG A 103 24.89 2.20 3.55
CA ARG A 103 25.63 2.03 2.28
C ARG A 103 24.68 2.04 1.09
N ASN A 104 23.51 1.42 1.24
CA ASN A 104 22.43 1.41 0.26
C ASN A 104 21.09 1.67 0.97
N ARG A 105 20.09 2.13 0.20
CA ARG A 105 18.71 2.24 0.68
C ARG A 105 17.88 1.06 0.16
N PRO A 106 16.90 0.56 0.95
CA PRO A 106 15.95 -0.42 0.43
C PRO A 106 15.14 0.21 -0.72
N ASP A 107 14.89 -0.58 -1.76
CA ASP A 107 14.04 -0.14 -2.86
C ASP A 107 12.57 -0.03 -2.43
N ALA A 108 11.70 0.37 -3.36
CA ALA A 108 10.26 0.53 -3.10
C ALA A 108 9.62 -0.73 -2.48
N SER A 109 9.90 -1.91 -3.06
CA SER A 109 9.32 -3.17 -2.64
C SER A 109 9.82 -3.58 -1.26
N ALA A 110 11.13 -3.45 -1.02
CA ALA A 110 11.74 -3.73 0.27
C ALA A 110 11.17 -2.79 1.36
N ARG A 111 10.99 -1.50 1.07
CA ARG A 111 10.39 -0.56 2.05
C ARG A 111 8.94 -0.90 2.37
N ILE A 112 8.16 -1.37 1.40
CA ILE A 112 6.80 -1.86 1.64
C ILE A 112 6.83 -3.08 2.55
N LEU A 113 7.66 -4.08 2.26
CA LEU A 113 7.81 -5.28 3.08
C LEU A 113 8.27 -4.92 4.51
N LEU A 114 9.27 -4.06 4.64
CA LEU A 114 9.76 -3.58 5.93
C LEU A 114 8.67 -2.84 6.72
N ALA A 115 7.83 -2.04 6.06
CA ALA A 115 6.69 -1.40 6.70
C ALA A 115 5.62 -2.41 7.18
N ILE A 116 5.40 -3.49 6.41
CA ILE A 116 4.53 -4.60 6.83
C ILE A 116 5.15 -5.29 8.05
N ILE A 117 6.43 -5.68 8.00
CA ILE A 117 7.16 -6.29 9.12
C ILE A 117 7.07 -5.40 10.37
N ALA A 118 7.18 -4.08 10.21
CA ALA A 118 7.13 -3.14 11.31
C ALA A 118 5.77 -3.08 12.03
N ARG A 119 4.67 -3.43 11.35
CA ARG A 119 3.29 -3.33 11.84
C ARG A 119 2.68 -4.70 12.15
N HIS A 120 2.96 -5.69 11.31
CA HIS A 120 2.34 -7.03 11.31
C HIS A 120 3.40 -8.11 10.99
N PRO A 121 4.41 -8.30 11.86
CA PRO A 121 5.49 -9.26 11.60
C PRO A 121 5.00 -10.70 11.49
N SER A 122 3.99 -11.07 12.27
CA SER A 122 3.40 -12.41 12.27
C SER A 122 2.83 -12.83 10.92
N ILE A 123 2.33 -11.88 10.11
CA ILE A 123 1.81 -12.17 8.78
C ILE A 123 2.95 -12.63 7.86
N VAL A 124 4.09 -11.93 7.92
CA VAL A 124 5.26 -12.27 7.09
C VAL A 124 5.84 -13.62 7.54
N GLU A 125 5.94 -13.84 8.85
CA GLU A 125 6.37 -15.12 9.42
C GLU A 125 5.45 -16.27 8.99
N ALA A 126 4.13 -16.09 9.02
CA ALA A 126 3.16 -17.10 8.58
C ALA A 126 3.31 -17.46 7.09
N VAL A 127 3.46 -16.44 6.24
CA VAL A 127 3.69 -16.62 4.79
C VAL A 127 4.99 -17.38 4.53
N LEU A 128 6.09 -17.02 5.19
CA LEU A 128 7.39 -17.69 5.03
C LEU A 128 7.36 -19.12 5.58
N ALA A 129 6.62 -19.36 6.65
CA ALA A 129 6.42 -20.69 7.23
C ALA A 129 5.43 -21.56 6.43
N GLN A 130 4.83 -21.03 5.35
CA GLN A 130 3.79 -21.70 4.56
C GLN A 130 2.64 -22.21 5.44
N ARG A 131 2.30 -21.46 6.49
CA ARG A 131 1.15 -21.76 7.33
C ARG A 131 -0.07 -21.14 6.68
N ASP A 132 -1.00 -21.97 6.25
CA ASP A 132 -2.31 -21.53 5.78
C ASP A 132 -3.06 -20.95 6.97
N ASP A 133 -2.94 -19.63 7.18
CA ASP A 133 -3.72 -18.91 8.17
C ASP A 133 -5.14 -18.75 7.62
N THR A 134 -5.95 -19.83 7.72
CA THR A 134 -7.37 -19.84 7.35
C THR A 134 -8.23 -18.99 8.33
N GLY A 135 -7.60 -18.17 9.18
CA GLY A 135 -8.20 -17.48 10.32
C GLY A 135 -8.12 -15.96 10.31
N VAL A 136 -7.70 -15.31 9.21
CA VAL A 136 -7.92 -13.86 9.07
C VAL A 136 -9.35 -13.64 8.59
N GLU A 137 -10.30 -13.50 9.52
CA GLU A 137 -11.62 -12.99 9.16
C GLU A 137 -11.48 -11.57 8.57
N PRO A 138 -12.00 -11.31 7.36
CA PRO A 138 -12.04 -9.96 6.82
C PRO A 138 -13.01 -9.12 7.66
N HIS A 139 -12.49 -8.07 8.29
CA HIS A 139 -13.28 -6.99 8.89
C HIS A 139 -13.89 -6.09 7.81
#